data_AF-A0A1L9N3U5-F1
#
_entry.id   AF-A0A1L9N3U5-F1
#
_cell.length_a   1.000
_cell.length_b   1.000
_cell.length_c   1.000
_cell.angle_alpha   90.00
_cell.angle_beta   90.00
_cell.angle_gamma   90.00
#
_symmetry.space_group_name_H-M   'P 1'
#
loop_
_entity.id
_entity.type
_entity.pdbx_description
1 polymer ?
#
loop_
_entity_poly.entity_id
_entity_poly.type
_entity_poly.pdbx_seq_one_letter_code
_entity_poly.pdbx_strand_id
1 'polypeptide(L)'
;MRAPSIVSAILSGVPPSNKIIPDVPLAATERPVFAEADTHDKEASAPNMSIVSPSGLSHLAEDCVPSIAQAAAHLLLMEATWAWKQKAISGETTRKLLALLSTNRVGLQPDNEKIHSQLLAGLMEVAAPRFYSWWHAVNQKLSRMMPEEDYLELPADLLPPIDVMIIWHAYMLQPVIYEDDCSRLDVPHMRRVLFPWQAVVNAIDIRTTEYYIPSAARDFFEKSSGQSADLLEELCNETHPLVYDINCPYCHTTRNLPIIPTAQTEDINHGFELECDCGYAPSVDALRSDLLHLRQTRESRLRGTYSNPALAQALYPLSRALPLPILESCTTRECFLHAIHTASYESNTPKWAVETLLSLYTPTSPVTQASSAHYSSVLRGMRFVDEMHKQCWLRSPALCVRSPTNPSRLVGTLPRAQQKYRSFLNSARPSNNLFVTPTSDMNLFWHTHQLSPEPYRRFCIRHVGKSMDYSDKVIHKNLSSSFKATQKAYSERFRGVYDACLCWSCETERNGQEVTVSNDEVSASSSKTQDYQEWARRVVVMFWQEVEARREKGLPGLKRESLEEVLAKGPRRRSSLVSLSSLKAWKY
;
A
#
# COMPACT_ATOMS: atom_id res chain seq x y z
N MET A 1 18.52 28.47 24.28
CA MET A 1 18.47 27.38 23.29
C MET A 1 19.32 26.23 23.81
N ARG A 2 18.76 25.01 23.96
CA ARG A 2 19.57 23.81 24.26
C ARG A 2 20.40 23.48 23.03
N ALA A 3 21.69 23.19 23.19
CA ALA A 3 22.53 22.72 22.09
C ALA A 3 21.91 21.44 21.48
N PRO A 4 21.89 21.28 20.15
CA PRO A 4 21.39 20.07 19.51
C PRO A 4 22.22 18.87 19.96
N SER A 5 21.56 17.72 20.18
CA SER A 5 22.30 16.50 20.56
C SER A 5 23.26 16.09 19.44
N ILE A 6 24.33 15.37 19.81
CA ILE A 6 25.35 14.89 18.84
C ILE A 6 24.67 14.12 17.69
N VAL A 7 23.67 13.31 18.01
CA VAL A 7 22.88 12.55 17.03
C VAL A 7 22.09 13.48 16.12
N SER A 8 21.41 14.49 16.67
CA SER A 8 20.68 15.48 15.89
C SER A 8 21.60 16.27 14.96
N ALA A 9 22.81 16.62 15.41
CA ALA A 9 23.81 17.30 14.60
C ALA A 9 24.31 16.40 13.46
N ILE A 10 24.63 15.13 13.74
CA ILE A 10 25.10 14.16 12.74
C ILE A 10 24.04 13.86 11.68
N LEU A 11 22.80 13.57 12.10
CA LEU A 11 21.68 13.29 11.18
C LEU A 11 21.31 14.51 10.33
N SER A 12 21.69 15.69 10.81
CA SER A 12 21.49 16.95 10.12
C SER A 12 22.76 17.50 9.46
N GLY A 13 23.84 16.72 9.36
CA GLY A 13 25.06 17.15 8.66
C GLY A 13 25.85 18.30 9.30
N VAL A 14 25.55 18.72 10.53
CA VAL A 14 26.29 19.77 11.24
C VAL A 14 27.48 19.16 11.98
N PRO A 15 28.73 19.62 11.76
CA PRO A 15 29.88 19.12 12.50
C PRO A 15 29.74 19.46 13.99
N PRO A 16 29.93 18.49 14.91
CA PRO A 16 29.84 18.75 16.33
C PRO A 16 30.93 19.74 16.76
N SER A 17 30.55 20.80 17.48
CA SER A 17 31.49 21.78 18.02
C SER A 17 32.40 21.11 19.06
N ASN A 18 33.70 21.04 18.78
CA ASN A 18 34.79 20.57 19.64
C ASN A 18 34.74 19.09 20.07
N LYS A 19 35.31 18.20 19.25
CA LYS A 19 35.86 16.91 19.72
C LYS A 19 37.20 16.62 19.09
N ILE A 20 38.12 16.07 19.89
CA ILE A 20 39.38 15.49 19.46
C ILE A 20 39.02 14.32 18.53
N ILE A 21 39.22 14.48 17.22
CA ILE A 21 39.01 13.41 16.23
C ILE A 21 40.15 12.39 16.40
N PRO A 22 39.88 11.14 16.85
CA PRO A 22 40.94 10.16 17.07
C PRO A 22 41.61 9.76 15.76
N ASP A 23 42.93 9.58 15.77
CA ASP A 23 43.74 9.19 14.59
C ASP A 23 43.65 7.66 14.35
N VAL A 24 42.45 7.18 14.02
CA VAL A 24 42.15 5.76 13.78
C VAL A 24 41.57 5.56 12.39
N PRO A 25 42.23 4.79 11.50
CA PRO A 25 41.68 4.43 10.20
C PRO A 25 40.37 3.64 10.33
N LEU A 26 39.34 4.01 9.57
CA LEU A 26 38.01 3.40 9.64
C LEU A 26 38.01 1.88 9.43
N ALA A 27 38.90 1.37 8.57
CA ALA A 27 39.08 -0.06 8.29
C ALA A 27 39.56 -0.87 9.52
N ALA A 28 40.14 -0.21 10.52
CA ALA A 28 40.66 -0.82 11.74
C ALA A 28 39.75 -0.58 12.96
N THR A 29 38.50 -0.15 12.77
CA THR A 29 37.58 0.15 13.87
C THR A 29 36.82 -1.07 14.37
N GLU A 30 36.64 -1.18 15.68
CA GLU A 30 35.81 -2.22 16.31
C GLU A 30 34.31 -1.88 16.15
N ARG A 31 33.44 -2.91 16.10
CA ARG A 31 31.98 -2.72 16.07
C ARG A 31 31.53 -2.09 17.41
N PRO A 32 30.75 -1.00 17.40
CA PRO A 32 30.26 -0.39 18.63
C PRO A 32 29.33 -1.34 19.39
N VAL A 33 29.41 -1.31 20.72
CA VAL A 33 28.52 -2.02 21.63
C VAL A 33 27.62 -0.99 22.32
N PHE A 34 26.33 -1.29 22.37
CA PHE A 34 25.32 -0.43 22.99
C PHE A 34 24.77 -1.08 24.25
N ALA A 35 24.51 -0.28 25.27
CA ALA A 35 23.92 -0.73 26.52
C ALA A 35 22.41 -0.98 26.37
N GLU A 36 21.92 -2.00 27.06
CA GLU A 36 20.49 -2.28 27.19
C GLU A 36 19.84 -1.23 28.11
N ALA A 37 18.55 -0.97 27.89
CA ALA A 37 17.78 -0.09 28.75
C ALA A 37 17.30 -0.86 29.98
N ASP A 38 17.45 -0.26 31.16
CA ASP A 38 16.94 -0.85 32.40
C ASP A 38 15.40 -0.83 32.46
N THR A 39 14.78 0.10 31.72
CA THR A 39 13.34 0.37 31.75
C THR A 39 12.82 0.77 30.36
N HIS A 40 11.56 0.46 30.08
CA HIS A 40 10.92 0.64 28.78
C HIS A 40 10.80 2.10 28.31
N ASP A 41 10.75 3.05 29.24
CA ASP A 41 10.74 4.51 28.98
C ASP A 41 12.10 5.05 28.51
N LYS A 42 13.19 4.34 28.81
CA LYS A 42 14.56 4.68 28.40
C LYS A 42 14.99 4.00 27.11
N GLU A 43 14.18 3.08 26.61
CA GLU A 43 14.43 2.39 25.34
C GLU A 43 14.38 3.37 24.16
N ALA A 44 15.32 3.21 23.24
CA ALA A 44 15.20 3.83 21.93
C ALA A 44 14.08 3.17 21.14
N SER A 45 13.15 4.00 20.64
CA SER A 45 12.07 3.57 19.76
C SER A 45 12.04 4.42 18.49
N ALA A 46 11.87 3.79 17.34
CA ALA A 46 11.57 4.45 16.08
C ALA A 46 10.25 3.89 15.53
N PRO A 47 9.46 4.66 14.76
CA PRO A 47 9.64 6.08 14.48
C PRO A 47 9.40 6.92 15.73
N ASN A 48 9.87 8.17 15.71
CA ASN A 48 9.43 9.15 16.68
C ASN A 48 7.98 9.55 16.33
N MET A 49 7.03 9.26 17.23
CA MET A 49 5.60 9.52 17.02
C MET A 49 5.23 10.98 16.77
N SER A 50 6.13 11.94 17.04
CA SER A 50 5.94 13.32 16.61
C SER A 50 5.80 13.49 15.09
N ILE A 51 6.26 12.53 14.27
CA ILE A 51 6.09 12.57 12.81
C ILE A 51 4.62 12.38 12.38
N VAL A 52 3.82 11.66 13.17
CA VAL A 52 2.39 11.41 12.93
C VAL A 52 1.52 12.28 13.85
N SER A 53 1.93 13.54 14.08
CA SER A 53 1.16 14.49 14.88
C SER A 53 -0.23 14.74 14.29
N PRO A 54 -1.28 14.99 15.12
CA PRO A 54 -2.64 15.25 14.61
C PRO A 54 -2.72 16.36 13.56
N SER A 55 -2.00 17.45 13.76
CA SER A 55 -1.92 18.56 12.78
C SER A 55 -1.27 18.19 11.46
N GLY A 56 -0.43 17.15 11.44
CA GLY A 56 0.17 16.64 10.21
C GLY A 56 -0.73 15.63 9.50
N LEU A 57 -1.55 14.89 10.24
CA LEU A 57 -2.46 13.88 9.70
C LEU A 57 -3.76 14.48 9.15
N SER A 58 -4.17 15.65 9.64
CA SER A 58 -5.33 16.37 9.14
C SER A 58 -5.30 16.47 7.62
N HIS A 59 -6.45 16.20 6.98
CA HIS A 59 -6.58 16.36 5.54
C HIS A 59 -6.19 17.78 5.13
N LEU A 60 -5.23 17.87 4.22
CA LEU A 60 -4.83 19.13 3.62
C LEU A 60 -5.93 19.58 2.65
N ALA A 61 -5.95 20.87 2.31
CA ALA A 61 -6.84 21.38 1.27
C ALA A 61 -6.74 20.54 -0.02
N GLU A 62 -7.83 20.43 -0.78
CA GLU A 62 -7.95 19.63 -2.02
C GLU A 62 -6.78 19.81 -3.01
N ASP A 63 -6.04 20.91 -2.92
CA ASP A 63 -4.95 21.30 -3.81
C ASP A 63 -3.55 20.91 -3.33
N CYS A 64 -3.42 20.07 -2.31
CA CYS A 64 -2.13 19.66 -1.75
C CYS A 64 -1.83 18.18 -1.98
N VAL A 65 -0.56 17.87 -2.24
CA VAL A 65 -0.06 16.49 -2.15
C VAL A 65 -0.04 16.02 -0.69
N PRO A 66 -0.09 14.69 -0.42
CA PRO A 66 -0.13 14.17 0.93
C PRO A 66 1.01 14.67 1.81
N SER A 67 0.73 14.85 3.09
CA SER A 67 1.73 15.29 4.07
C SER A 67 2.75 14.18 4.36
N ILE A 68 3.90 14.56 4.93
CA ILE A 68 4.89 13.59 5.43
C ILE A 68 4.30 12.71 6.54
N ALA A 69 3.42 13.27 7.37
CA ALA A 69 2.75 12.53 8.43
C ALA A 69 1.80 11.48 7.87
N GLN A 70 1.03 11.80 6.82
CA GLN A 70 0.15 10.85 6.15
C GLN A 70 0.94 9.71 5.48
N ALA A 71 2.06 10.02 4.82
CA ALA A 71 2.93 8.99 4.26
C ALA A 71 3.57 8.09 5.34
N ALA A 72 3.92 8.67 6.51
CA ALA A 72 4.42 7.89 7.65
C ALA A 72 3.32 7.02 8.29
N ALA A 73 2.10 7.52 8.41
CA ALA A 73 0.95 6.74 8.86
C ALA A 73 0.61 5.60 7.89
N HIS A 74 0.75 5.84 6.59
CA HIS A 74 0.59 4.81 5.58
C HIS A 74 1.65 3.71 5.70
N LEU A 75 2.93 4.06 5.92
CA LEU A 75 3.97 3.08 6.23
C LEU A 75 3.61 2.25 7.47
N LEU A 76 3.09 2.88 8.52
CA LEU A 76 2.65 2.17 9.73
C LEU A 76 1.50 1.19 9.45
N LEU A 77 0.51 1.56 8.64
CA LEU A 77 -0.54 0.66 8.20
C LEU A 77 0.02 -0.52 7.40
N MET A 78 1.00 -0.27 6.52
CA MET A 78 1.65 -1.35 5.74
C MET A 78 2.41 -2.32 6.65
N GLU A 79 3.08 -1.85 7.72
CA GLU A 79 3.70 -2.72 8.72
C GLU A 79 2.65 -3.58 9.45
N ALA A 80 1.50 -3.01 9.80
CA ALA A 80 0.42 -3.77 10.44
C ALA A 80 -0.19 -4.83 9.51
N THR A 81 -0.39 -4.48 8.24
CA THR A 81 -0.80 -5.41 7.19
C THR A 81 0.23 -6.52 6.98
N TRP A 82 1.52 -6.20 7.00
CA TRP A 82 2.59 -7.19 6.91
C TRP A 82 2.58 -8.13 8.11
N ALA A 83 2.48 -7.61 9.33
CA ALA A 83 2.41 -8.40 10.56
C ALA A 83 1.21 -9.35 10.57
N TRP A 84 0.04 -8.89 10.13
CA TRP A 84 -1.15 -9.75 9.98
C TRP A 84 -0.93 -10.86 8.95
N LYS A 85 -0.34 -10.54 7.79
CA LYS A 85 0.05 -11.54 6.78
C LYS A 85 1.01 -12.58 7.38
N GLN A 86 2.02 -12.17 8.16
CA GLN A 86 2.95 -13.10 8.79
C GLN A 86 2.27 -14.03 9.79
N LYS A 87 1.31 -13.52 10.58
CA LYS A 87 0.50 -14.35 11.49
C LYS A 87 -0.30 -15.41 10.72
N ALA A 88 -0.87 -15.04 9.57
CA ALA A 88 -1.62 -15.95 8.73
C ALA A 88 -0.75 -17.09 8.14
N ILE A 89 0.52 -16.80 7.81
CA ILE A 89 1.43 -17.75 7.16
C ILE A 89 2.45 -18.39 8.09
N SER A 90 2.35 -18.21 9.41
CA SER A 90 3.25 -18.83 10.39
C SER A 90 2.57 -19.81 11.36
N GLY A 91 3.36 -20.81 11.79
CA GLY A 91 3.05 -21.69 12.91
C GLY A 91 1.78 -22.51 12.78
N GLU A 92 1.02 -22.57 13.87
CA GLU A 92 -0.21 -23.36 14.00
C GLU A 92 -1.36 -22.80 13.15
N THR A 93 -1.42 -21.47 12.98
CA THR A 93 -2.42 -20.78 12.16
C THR A 93 -2.38 -21.29 10.73
N THR A 94 -1.20 -21.31 10.10
CA THR A 94 -1.02 -21.85 8.74
C THR A 94 -1.55 -23.27 8.62
N ARG A 95 -1.20 -24.14 9.58
CA ARG A 95 -1.59 -25.55 9.54
C ARG A 95 -3.11 -25.72 9.56
N LYS A 96 -3.80 -24.95 10.41
CA LYS A 96 -5.28 -24.96 10.49
C LYS A 96 -5.90 -24.42 9.22
N LEU A 97 -5.44 -23.27 8.72
CA LEU A 97 -5.99 -22.66 7.51
C LEU A 97 -5.76 -23.53 6.27
N LEU A 98 -4.59 -24.17 6.15
CA LEU A 98 -4.33 -25.11 5.05
C LEU A 98 -5.27 -26.30 5.11
N ALA A 99 -5.57 -26.84 6.31
CA ALA A 99 -6.55 -27.92 6.44
C ALA A 99 -7.94 -27.48 5.95
N LEU A 100 -8.37 -26.27 6.29
CA LEU A 100 -9.66 -25.72 5.87
C LEU A 100 -9.74 -25.48 4.36
N LEU A 101 -8.68 -24.95 3.75
CA LEU A 101 -8.65 -24.62 2.31
C LEU A 101 -8.34 -25.83 1.41
N SER A 102 -7.70 -26.88 1.91
CA SER A 102 -7.27 -28.05 1.11
C SER A 102 -8.30 -29.16 0.99
N THR A 103 -9.41 -29.09 1.73
CA THR A 103 -10.41 -30.18 1.82
C THR A 103 -11.14 -30.49 0.49
N ASN A 104 -10.97 -29.68 -0.56
CA ASN A 104 -11.73 -29.78 -1.82
C ASN A 104 -10.92 -30.12 -3.09
N ARG A 105 -9.86 -30.95 -2.99
CA ARG A 105 -9.11 -31.54 -4.14
C ARG A 105 -8.48 -30.53 -5.13
N VAL A 106 -7.89 -29.46 -4.65
CA VAL A 106 -6.79 -28.80 -5.36
C VAL A 106 -5.52 -29.12 -4.60
N GLY A 107 -4.64 -29.93 -5.20
CA GLY A 107 -3.33 -30.20 -4.60
C GLY A 107 -2.55 -28.90 -4.46
N LEU A 108 -2.35 -28.44 -3.22
CA LEU A 108 -1.36 -27.40 -2.94
C LEU A 108 -0.01 -27.88 -3.48
N GLN A 109 0.64 -27.04 -4.26
CA GLN A 109 1.97 -27.36 -4.77
C GLN A 109 2.95 -27.32 -3.59
N PRO A 110 3.87 -28.28 -3.43
CA PRO A 110 4.70 -28.44 -2.23
C PRO A 110 5.78 -27.35 -2.03
N ASP A 111 5.74 -26.28 -2.82
CA ASP A 111 6.67 -25.16 -2.71
C ASP A 111 6.18 -24.15 -1.67
N ASN A 112 6.98 -23.90 -0.63
CA ASN A 112 6.61 -23.06 0.51
C ASN A 112 6.17 -21.64 0.10
N GLU A 113 6.81 -21.03 -0.90
CA GLU A 113 6.41 -19.69 -1.38
C GLU A 113 5.03 -19.69 -2.05
N LYS A 114 4.72 -20.77 -2.80
CA LYS A 114 3.42 -20.93 -3.45
C LYS A 114 2.33 -21.17 -2.42
N ILE A 115 2.60 -21.96 -1.40
CA ILE A 115 1.64 -22.23 -0.30
C ILE A 115 1.25 -20.93 0.40
N HIS A 116 2.20 -20.06 0.74
CA HIS A 116 1.89 -18.77 1.38
C HIS A 116 1.05 -17.85 0.50
N SER A 117 1.36 -17.83 -0.80
CA SER A 117 0.61 -17.03 -1.78
C SER A 117 -0.82 -17.55 -1.93
N GLN A 118 -1.00 -18.87 -2.00
CA GLN A 118 -2.32 -19.51 -2.07
C GLN A 118 -3.13 -19.33 -0.78
N LEU A 119 -2.47 -19.33 0.37
CA LEU A 119 -3.12 -19.10 1.65
C LEU A 119 -3.63 -17.66 1.77
N LEU A 120 -2.76 -16.69 1.48
CA LEU A 120 -3.17 -15.29 1.39
C LEU A 120 -4.32 -15.12 0.40
N ALA A 121 -4.30 -15.89 -0.70
CA ALA A 121 -5.33 -15.83 -1.69
C ALA A 121 -6.71 -16.24 -1.16
N GLY A 122 -6.77 -17.42 -0.53
CA GLY A 122 -7.99 -17.92 0.10
C GLY A 122 -8.52 -16.97 1.18
N LEU A 123 -7.62 -16.34 1.95
CA LEU A 123 -8.02 -15.35 2.96
C LEU A 123 -8.65 -14.10 2.35
N MET A 124 -8.11 -13.58 1.25
CA MET A 124 -8.68 -12.41 0.57
C MET A 124 -10.02 -12.72 -0.09
N GLU A 125 -10.18 -13.97 -0.55
CA GLU A 125 -11.46 -14.50 -1.01
C GLU A 125 -12.52 -14.52 0.10
N VAL A 126 -12.17 -14.96 1.31
CA VAL A 126 -13.06 -14.90 2.49
C VAL A 126 -13.33 -13.45 2.92
N ALA A 127 -12.32 -12.58 2.83
CA ALA A 127 -12.42 -11.18 3.27
C ALA A 127 -13.27 -10.31 2.33
N ALA A 128 -13.39 -10.67 1.05
CA ALA A 128 -14.16 -9.88 0.08
C ALA A 128 -15.64 -9.70 0.47
N PRO A 129 -16.43 -10.76 0.77
CA PRO A 129 -17.80 -10.61 1.28
C PRO A 129 -17.89 -9.80 2.59
N ARG A 130 -16.90 -9.95 3.49
CA ARG A 130 -16.79 -9.19 4.75
C ARG A 130 -16.68 -7.68 4.44
N PHE A 131 -15.87 -7.32 3.45
CA PHE A 131 -15.72 -5.96 2.97
C PHE A 131 -17.02 -5.38 2.42
N TYR A 132 -17.73 -6.08 1.52
CA TYR A 132 -18.99 -5.53 0.97
C TYR A 132 -20.04 -5.31 2.05
N SER A 133 -20.16 -6.24 3.00
CA SER A 133 -21.09 -6.12 4.12
C SER A 133 -20.80 -4.86 4.94
N TRP A 134 -19.52 -4.65 5.31
CA TRP A 134 -19.08 -3.43 5.99
C TRP A 134 -19.31 -2.17 5.14
N TRP A 135 -18.97 -2.21 3.85
CA TRP A 135 -19.03 -1.07 2.93
C TRP A 135 -20.45 -0.54 2.75
N HIS A 136 -21.43 -1.44 2.55
CA HIS A 136 -22.84 -1.07 2.50
C HIS A 136 -23.36 -0.56 3.86
N ALA A 137 -22.98 -1.20 4.97
CA ALA A 137 -23.40 -0.79 6.30
C ALA A 137 -22.88 0.61 6.67
N VAL A 138 -21.62 0.90 6.36
CA VAL A 138 -21.02 2.23 6.56
C VAL A 138 -21.73 3.25 5.70
N ASN A 139 -21.92 2.99 4.39
CA ASN A 139 -22.65 3.90 3.52
C ASN A 139 -24.04 4.26 4.08
N GLN A 140 -24.79 3.26 4.57
CA GLN A 140 -26.12 3.48 5.15
C GLN A 140 -26.07 4.29 6.47
N LYS A 141 -24.98 4.19 7.24
CA LYS A 141 -24.79 5.01 8.43
C LYS A 141 -24.42 6.44 8.04
N LEU A 142 -23.55 6.60 7.04
CA LEU A 142 -23.09 7.89 6.54
C LEU A 142 -24.20 8.69 5.86
N SER A 143 -25.15 8.04 5.17
CA SER A 143 -26.29 8.73 4.56
C SER A 143 -27.16 9.51 5.57
N ARG A 144 -27.08 9.15 6.86
CA ARG A 144 -27.77 9.84 7.96
C ARG A 144 -26.94 10.97 8.59
N MET A 145 -25.63 11.03 8.29
CA MET A 145 -24.66 11.90 8.94
C MET A 145 -24.07 12.96 7.99
N MET A 146 -23.94 12.66 6.70
CA MET A 146 -23.23 13.50 5.74
C MET A 146 -24.17 14.50 5.02
N PRO A 147 -23.81 15.78 4.97
CA PRO A 147 -24.39 16.74 4.03
C PRO A 147 -24.14 16.34 2.57
N GLU A 148 -24.95 16.83 1.63
CA GLU A 148 -24.92 16.43 0.21
C GLU A 148 -23.65 16.81 -0.56
N GLU A 149 -22.78 17.72 -0.08
CA GLU A 149 -21.61 18.20 -0.85
C GLU A 149 -20.29 18.18 -0.08
N ASP A 150 -20.28 17.67 1.16
CA ASP A 150 -19.08 17.66 2.01
C ASP A 150 -18.35 16.31 2.01
N TYR A 151 -17.04 16.37 2.26
CA TYR A 151 -16.21 15.22 2.57
C TYR A 151 -16.26 14.90 4.07
N LEU A 152 -16.17 13.63 4.41
CA LEU A 152 -16.12 13.18 5.81
C LEU A 152 -14.98 12.19 6.01
N GLU A 153 -14.11 12.46 6.98
CA GLU A 153 -13.16 11.46 7.45
C GLU A 153 -13.90 10.31 8.13
N LEU A 154 -13.59 9.06 7.79
CA LEU A 154 -14.29 7.91 8.35
C LEU A 154 -14.21 7.94 9.90
N PRO A 155 -15.35 7.94 10.61
CA PRO A 155 -15.33 7.91 12.08
C PRO A 155 -14.59 6.68 12.62
N ALA A 156 -13.88 6.85 13.74
CA ALA A 156 -13.14 5.76 14.38
C ALA A 156 -14.03 4.56 14.74
N ASP A 157 -15.29 4.82 15.11
CA ASP A 157 -16.32 3.81 15.42
C ASP A 157 -16.78 3.00 14.20
N LEU A 158 -16.26 3.30 13.01
CA LEU A 158 -16.55 2.61 11.75
C LEU A 158 -15.31 2.00 11.11
N LEU A 159 -14.17 2.02 11.81
CA LEU A 159 -12.96 1.38 11.33
C LEU A 159 -13.21 -0.11 11.05
N PRO A 160 -12.84 -0.60 9.85
CA PRO A 160 -12.97 -2.02 9.55
C PRO A 160 -11.90 -2.87 10.26
N PRO A 161 -12.19 -4.17 10.47
CA PRO A 161 -11.16 -5.19 10.74
C PRO A 161 -10.01 -5.16 9.73
N ILE A 162 -8.83 -5.67 10.10
CA ILE A 162 -7.62 -5.56 9.27
C ILE A 162 -7.76 -6.24 7.90
N ASP A 163 -8.45 -7.39 7.82
CA ASP A 163 -8.72 -8.09 6.56
C ASP A 163 -9.59 -7.26 5.60
N VAL A 164 -10.61 -6.59 6.15
CA VAL A 164 -11.47 -5.65 5.42
C VAL A 164 -10.72 -4.37 5.06
N MET A 165 -9.86 -3.86 5.95
CA MET A 165 -9.00 -2.70 5.70
C MET A 165 -8.04 -2.96 4.53
N ILE A 166 -7.47 -4.17 4.41
CA ILE A 166 -6.58 -4.54 3.30
C ILE A 166 -7.30 -4.46 1.95
N ILE A 167 -8.52 -4.98 1.88
CA ILE A 167 -9.33 -4.91 0.64
C ILE A 167 -9.71 -3.46 0.34
N TRP A 168 -10.20 -2.72 1.34
CA TRP A 168 -10.61 -1.33 1.15
C TRP A 168 -9.44 -0.45 0.69
N HIS A 169 -8.28 -0.59 1.33
CA HIS A 169 -7.02 0.06 0.96
C HIS A 169 -6.66 -0.23 -0.50
N ALA A 170 -6.57 -1.51 -0.88
CA ALA A 170 -6.20 -1.91 -2.24
C ALA A 170 -7.21 -1.43 -3.29
N TYR A 171 -8.49 -1.36 -2.93
CA TYR A 171 -9.53 -0.87 -3.82
C TYR A 171 -9.44 0.64 -4.05
N MET A 172 -9.15 1.44 -3.02
CA MET A 172 -8.92 2.88 -3.17
C MET A 172 -7.69 3.23 -4.01
N LEU A 173 -6.71 2.32 -4.11
CA LEU A 173 -5.57 2.48 -5.05
C LEU A 173 -5.97 2.39 -6.53
N GLN A 174 -7.24 2.08 -6.82
CA GLN A 174 -7.86 2.15 -8.16
C GLN A 174 -9.00 3.18 -8.14
N PRO A 175 -8.69 4.48 -7.99
CA PRO A 175 -9.68 5.50 -7.63
C PRO A 175 -10.80 5.65 -8.66
N VAL A 176 -10.49 5.50 -9.96
CA VAL A 176 -11.49 5.57 -11.04
C VAL A 176 -12.52 4.45 -10.93
N ILE A 177 -12.05 3.23 -10.66
CA ILE A 177 -12.90 2.05 -10.51
C ILE A 177 -13.69 2.13 -9.20
N TYR A 178 -13.03 2.53 -8.10
CA TYR A 178 -13.67 2.70 -6.80
C TYR A 178 -14.83 3.69 -6.85
N GLU A 179 -14.63 4.87 -7.44
CA GLU A 179 -15.68 5.90 -7.56
C GLU A 179 -16.85 5.46 -8.45
N ASP A 180 -16.54 4.80 -9.57
CA ASP A 180 -17.53 4.27 -10.50
C ASP A 180 -18.41 3.21 -9.81
N ASP A 181 -17.78 2.26 -9.10
CA ASP A 181 -18.48 1.23 -8.36
C ASP A 181 -19.22 1.77 -7.13
N CYS A 182 -18.74 2.82 -6.45
CA CYS A 182 -19.51 3.48 -5.39
C CYS A 182 -20.87 3.97 -5.92
N SER A 183 -20.89 4.49 -7.15
CA SER A 183 -22.10 5.00 -7.79
C SER A 183 -22.97 3.85 -8.33
N ARG A 184 -22.34 2.84 -8.94
CA ARG A 184 -23.02 1.69 -9.55
C ARG A 184 -23.65 0.74 -8.52
N LEU A 185 -22.98 0.54 -7.38
CA LEU A 185 -23.39 -0.40 -6.32
C LEU A 185 -24.18 0.29 -5.20
N ASP A 186 -24.75 1.46 -5.47
CA ASP A 186 -25.61 2.21 -4.55
C ASP A 186 -24.98 2.49 -3.17
N VAL A 187 -23.68 2.85 -3.19
CA VAL A 187 -22.95 3.34 -2.02
C VAL A 187 -22.31 4.71 -2.29
N PRO A 188 -23.11 5.70 -2.72
CA PRO A 188 -22.60 6.98 -3.24
C PRO A 188 -21.90 7.84 -2.19
N HIS A 189 -22.06 7.57 -0.89
CA HIS A 189 -21.38 8.32 0.17
C HIS A 189 -19.93 7.86 0.36
N MET A 190 -19.61 6.60 0.02
CA MET A 190 -18.28 6.03 0.23
C MET A 190 -17.20 6.71 -0.63
N ARG A 191 -17.55 7.22 -1.81
CA ARG A 191 -16.61 7.98 -2.67
C ARG A 191 -16.13 9.30 -2.04
N ARG A 192 -16.88 9.83 -1.06
CA ARG A 192 -16.61 11.08 -0.34
C ARG A 192 -15.98 10.86 1.03
N VAL A 193 -15.69 9.61 1.37
CA VAL A 193 -15.00 9.29 2.62
C VAL A 193 -13.51 9.59 2.48
N LEU A 194 -12.98 10.37 3.40
CA LEU A 194 -11.54 10.60 3.52
C LEU A 194 -10.90 9.52 4.40
N PHE A 195 -9.66 9.15 4.08
CA PHE A 195 -8.95 8.10 4.81
C PHE A 195 -8.70 8.50 6.27
N PRO A 196 -9.08 7.68 7.26
CA PRO A 196 -9.06 8.07 8.67
C PRO A 196 -7.67 7.95 9.31
N TRP A 197 -6.74 8.78 8.88
CA TRP A 197 -5.32 8.70 9.24
C TRP A 197 -5.10 8.65 10.76
N GLN A 198 -5.77 9.53 11.50
CA GLN A 198 -5.60 9.60 12.96
C GLN A 198 -6.17 8.36 13.65
N ALA A 199 -7.35 7.89 13.22
CA ALA A 199 -7.98 6.72 13.81
C ALA A 199 -7.16 5.45 13.53
N VAL A 200 -6.61 5.30 12.32
CA VAL A 200 -5.72 4.18 11.95
C VAL A 200 -4.45 4.19 12.78
N VAL A 201 -3.78 5.34 12.94
CA VAL A 201 -2.59 5.43 13.80
C VAL A 201 -2.91 5.05 15.24
N ASN A 202 -4.06 5.47 15.76
CA ASN A 202 -4.48 5.13 17.13
C ASN A 202 -4.84 3.64 17.29
N ALA A 203 -5.23 2.98 16.20
CA ALA A 203 -5.56 1.56 16.19
C ALA A 203 -4.33 0.64 16.07
N ILE A 204 -3.14 1.17 15.79
CA ILE A 204 -1.92 0.35 15.62
C ILE A 204 -0.98 0.53 16.81
N ASP A 205 -0.64 -0.57 17.48
CA ASP A 205 0.45 -0.58 18.44
C ASP A 205 1.79 -0.43 17.71
N ILE A 206 2.51 0.67 17.93
CA ILE A 206 3.76 0.95 17.23
C ILE A 206 4.89 -0.07 17.51
N ARG A 207 4.85 -0.74 18.66
CA ARG A 207 5.89 -1.68 19.09
C ARG A 207 5.62 -3.06 18.50
N THR A 208 4.40 -3.56 18.66
CA THR A 208 4.01 -4.89 18.17
C THR A 208 3.55 -4.87 16.72
N THR A 209 3.25 -3.69 16.17
CA THR A 209 2.63 -3.47 14.85
C THR A 209 1.25 -4.12 14.71
N GLU A 210 0.62 -4.49 15.82
CA GLU A 210 -0.70 -5.11 15.80
C GLU A 210 -1.80 -4.05 15.65
N TYR A 211 -2.81 -4.37 14.85
CA TYR A 211 -3.95 -3.51 14.58
C TYR A 211 -5.16 -3.96 15.42
N TYR A 212 -5.68 -3.05 16.25
CA TYR A 212 -6.82 -3.25 17.12
C TYR A 212 -7.85 -2.13 16.91
N ILE A 213 -9.00 -2.49 16.35
CA ILE A 213 -10.10 -1.55 16.20
C ILE A 213 -10.73 -1.20 17.56
N PRO A 214 -11.29 0.01 17.72
CA PRO A 214 -12.09 0.38 18.89
C PRO A 214 -13.25 -0.59 19.12
N SER A 215 -13.68 -0.76 20.37
CA SER A 215 -14.81 -1.65 20.71
C SER A 215 -16.09 -1.28 19.96
N ALA A 216 -16.38 0.02 19.80
CA ALA A 216 -17.54 0.48 19.04
C ALA A 216 -17.49 0.07 17.56
N ALA A 217 -16.30 0.04 16.96
CA ALA A 217 -16.10 -0.40 15.59
C ALA A 217 -16.23 -1.91 15.44
N ARG A 218 -15.71 -2.67 16.42
CA ARG A 218 -15.95 -4.12 16.53
C ARG A 218 -17.45 -4.42 16.62
N ASP A 219 -18.15 -3.80 17.57
CA ASP A 219 -19.59 -4.00 17.78
C ASP A 219 -20.39 -3.64 16.52
N PHE A 220 -20.01 -2.56 15.81
CA PHE A 220 -20.64 -2.18 14.56
C PHE A 220 -20.43 -3.24 13.47
N PHE A 221 -19.19 -3.70 13.28
CA PHE A 221 -18.87 -4.71 12.28
C PHE A 221 -19.63 -6.00 12.57
N GLU A 222 -19.47 -6.58 13.76
CA GLU A 222 -20.06 -7.87 14.14
C GLU A 222 -21.59 -7.83 14.08
N LYS A 223 -22.22 -6.72 14.48
CA LYS A 223 -23.68 -6.56 14.38
C LYS A 223 -24.17 -6.44 12.94
N SER A 224 -23.41 -5.79 12.05
CA SER A 224 -23.82 -5.54 10.67
C SER A 224 -23.54 -6.71 9.73
N SER A 225 -22.44 -7.46 9.96
CA SER A 225 -22.05 -8.60 9.13
C SER A 225 -22.50 -9.95 9.70
N GLY A 226 -22.71 -10.05 11.02
CA GLY A 226 -22.91 -11.33 11.71
C GLY A 226 -21.63 -12.17 11.81
N GLN A 227 -20.46 -11.59 11.53
CA GLN A 227 -19.16 -12.26 11.48
C GLN A 227 -18.20 -11.68 12.52
N SER A 228 -17.21 -12.45 12.98
CA SER A 228 -16.22 -11.98 13.97
C SER A 228 -15.35 -10.87 13.40
N ALA A 229 -14.97 -9.88 14.21
CA ALA A 229 -13.99 -8.87 13.80
C ALA A 229 -12.55 -9.41 13.70
N ASP A 230 -12.27 -10.65 14.13
CA ASP A 230 -10.98 -11.34 13.91
C ASP A 230 -11.15 -12.53 12.97
N LEU A 231 -10.79 -12.31 11.69
CA LEU A 231 -10.89 -13.34 10.65
C LEU A 231 -10.02 -14.57 10.95
N LEU A 232 -8.79 -14.38 11.47
CA LEU A 232 -7.88 -15.50 11.66
C LEU A 232 -8.34 -16.36 12.84
N GLU A 233 -8.83 -15.74 13.91
CA GLU A 233 -9.43 -16.44 15.04
C GLU A 233 -10.70 -17.21 14.63
N GLU A 234 -11.61 -16.55 13.88
CA GLU A 234 -12.84 -17.17 13.37
C GLU A 234 -12.53 -18.41 12.55
N LEU A 235 -11.64 -18.29 11.56
CA LEU A 235 -11.26 -19.40 10.71
C LEU A 235 -10.52 -20.50 11.48
N CYS A 236 -9.66 -20.16 12.44
CA CYS A 236 -8.94 -21.17 13.23
C CYS A 236 -9.83 -22.01 14.16
N ASN A 237 -11.07 -21.57 14.38
CA ASN A 237 -12.09 -22.27 15.16
C ASN A 237 -13.13 -22.98 14.28
N GLU A 238 -13.13 -22.76 12.97
CA GLU A 238 -14.03 -23.41 12.03
C GLU A 238 -13.65 -24.88 11.81
N THR A 239 -14.65 -25.74 11.63
CA THR A 239 -14.47 -27.18 11.43
C THR A 239 -14.94 -27.65 10.06
N HIS A 240 -15.73 -26.85 9.34
CA HIS A 240 -16.26 -27.19 8.03
C HIS A 240 -15.42 -26.54 6.91
N PRO A 241 -15.31 -27.20 5.73
CA PRO A 241 -14.71 -26.60 4.56
C PRO A 241 -15.37 -25.27 4.20
N LEU A 242 -14.56 -24.27 3.86
CA LEU A 242 -15.09 -22.98 3.42
C LEU A 242 -15.64 -23.10 1.99
N VAL A 243 -16.90 -22.68 1.82
CA VAL A 243 -17.62 -22.71 0.55
C VAL A 243 -18.35 -21.38 0.31
N TYR A 244 -18.49 -21.00 -0.96
CA TYR A 244 -19.42 -20.00 -1.41
C TYR A 244 -20.78 -20.64 -1.65
N ASP A 245 -21.83 -20.03 -1.11
CA ASP A 245 -23.21 -20.35 -1.45
C ASP A 245 -23.67 -19.42 -2.57
N ILE A 246 -23.89 -19.99 -3.76
CA ILE A 246 -24.34 -19.24 -4.92
C ILE A 246 -25.78 -19.61 -5.20
N ASN A 247 -26.68 -18.68 -4.90
CA ASN A 247 -28.06 -18.78 -5.32
C ASN A 247 -28.21 -18.20 -6.72
N CYS A 248 -28.52 -19.05 -7.71
CA CYS A 248 -28.76 -18.59 -9.07
C CYS A 248 -30.07 -17.77 -9.11
N PRO A 249 -30.06 -16.51 -9.56
CA PRO A 249 -31.26 -15.68 -9.60
C PRO A 249 -32.29 -16.14 -10.65
N TYR A 250 -31.92 -17.05 -11.56
CA TYR A 250 -32.78 -17.54 -12.64
C TYR A 250 -33.42 -18.89 -12.36
N CYS A 251 -32.61 -19.91 -12.04
CA CYS A 251 -33.13 -21.25 -11.78
C CYS A 251 -33.33 -21.52 -10.28
N HIS A 252 -32.99 -20.56 -9.41
CA HIS A 252 -33.09 -20.65 -7.95
C HIS A 252 -32.33 -21.83 -7.32
N THR A 253 -31.46 -22.48 -8.09
CA THR A 253 -30.60 -23.55 -7.59
C THR A 253 -29.48 -22.92 -6.77
N THR A 254 -29.32 -23.40 -5.54
CA THR A 254 -28.18 -23.04 -4.70
C THR A 254 -27.04 -24.02 -4.93
N ARG A 255 -25.84 -23.50 -5.18
CA ARG A 255 -24.61 -24.28 -5.33
C ARG A 255 -23.62 -23.92 -4.24
N ASN A 256 -23.06 -24.95 -3.63
CA ASN A 256 -22.00 -24.79 -2.65
C ASN A 256 -20.69 -25.09 -3.36
N LEU A 257 -19.83 -24.09 -3.46
CA LEU A 257 -18.61 -24.16 -4.25
C LEU A 257 -17.41 -23.88 -3.35
N PRO A 258 -16.34 -24.66 -3.45
CA PRO A 258 -15.18 -24.44 -2.60
C PRO A 258 -14.58 -23.05 -2.81
N ILE A 259 -14.02 -22.47 -1.75
CA ILE A 259 -13.07 -21.37 -1.90
C ILE A 259 -11.88 -21.90 -2.70
N ILE A 260 -11.53 -21.24 -3.80
CA ILE A 260 -10.52 -21.74 -4.73
C ILE A 260 -9.27 -20.86 -4.63
N PRO A 261 -8.27 -21.22 -3.80
CA PRO A 261 -7.04 -20.45 -3.67
C PRO A 261 -6.11 -20.55 -4.89
N THR A 262 -6.61 -20.97 -6.07
CA THR A 262 -5.80 -21.21 -7.29
C THR A 262 -5.55 -19.99 -8.14
N ALA A 263 -5.94 -18.79 -7.71
CA ALA A 263 -5.55 -17.57 -8.41
C ALA A 263 -4.02 -17.32 -8.25
N GLN A 264 -3.24 -18.07 -9.02
CA GLN A 264 -1.77 -18.02 -9.06
C GLN A 264 -1.23 -16.84 -9.89
N THR A 265 -2.12 -15.97 -10.38
CA THR A 265 -1.76 -14.96 -11.37
C THR A 265 -2.24 -13.58 -10.94
N GLU A 266 -1.37 -12.59 -11.11
CA GLU A 266 -1.70 -11.16 -10.98
C GLU A 266 -2.54 -10.66 -12.15
N ASP A 267 -2.65 -11.44 -13.22
CA ASP A 267 -3.50 -11.10 -14.32
C ASP A 267 -4.96 -11.26 -13.89
N ILE A 268 -5.62 -10.12 -13.72
CA ILE A 268 -7.06 -9.97 -13.46
C ILE A 268 -7.93 -10.78 -14.44
N ASN A 269 -7.41 -11.16 -15.61
CA ASN A 269 -8.12 -11.92 -16.62
C ASN A 269 -8.06 -13.45 -16.40
N HIS A 270 -7.23 -13.94 -15.47
CA HIS A 270 -7.08 -15.37 -15.16
C HIS A 270 -7.84 -15.77 -13.89
N GLY A 271 -9.09 -15.32 -13.75
CA GLY A 271 -10.02 -15.78 -12.71
C GLY A 271 -10.88 -16.95 -13.19
N PHE A 272 -11.50 -17.67 -12.25
CA PHE A 272 -12.56 -18.63 -12.57
C PHE A 272 -13.91 -17.95 -12.40
N GLU A 273 -14.82 -18.13 -13.35
CA GLU A 273 -16.19 -17.64 -13.24
C GLU A 273 -17.10 -18.77 -12.79
N LEU A 274 -18.05 -18.46 -11.91
CA LEU A 274 -19.02 -19.43 -11.45
C LEU A 274 -20.26 -19.43 -12.31
N GLU A 275 -20.41 -20.51 -13.05
CA GLU A 275 -21.55 -20.73 -13.93
C GLU A 275 -22.55 -21.70 -13.28
N CYS A 276 -23.83 -21.38 -13.40
CA CYS A 276 -24.90 -22.30 -13.08
C CYS A 276 -25.20 -23.19 -14.30
N ASP A 277 -25.70 -24.41 -14.10
CA ASP A 277 -26.06 -25.31 -15.23
C ASP A 277 -27.13 -24.72 -16.17
N CYS A 278 -27.86 -23.70 -15.72
CA CYS A 278 -28.81 -22.97 -16.56
C CYS A 278 -28.15 -21.92 -17.47
N GLY A 279 -26.81 -21.81 -17.46
CA GLY A 279 -26.03 -20.82 -18.20
C GLY A 279 -25.89 -19.47 -17.49
N TYR A 280 -26.32 -19.34 -16.24
CA TYR A 280 -26.17 -18.09 -15.46
C TYR A 280 -24.70 -17.87 -15.12
N ALA A 281 -24.17 -16.70 -15.46
CA ALA A 281 -22.79 -16.33 -15.25
C ALA A 281 -22.74 -14.87 -14.75
N PRO A 282 -22.32 -14.61 -13.49
CA PRO A 282 -22.46 -13.30 -12.87
C PRO A 282 -21.87 -12.13 -13.67
N SER A 283 -20.74 -12.31 -14.38
CA SER A 283 -20.12 -11.22 -15.15
C SER A 283 -20.93 -10.90 -16.41
N VAL A 284 -21.44 -11.93 -17.10
CA VAL A 284 -22.29 -11.80 -18.29
C VAL A 284 -23.63 -11.19 -17.90
N ASP A 285 -24.22 -11.64 -16.79
CA ASP A 285 -25.50 -11.13 -16.32
C ASP A 285 -25.45 -9.69 -15.82
N ALA A 286 -24.37 -9.30 -15.16
CA ALA A 286 -24.14 -7.90 -14.80
C ALA A 286 -24.05 -7.03 -16.06
N LEU A 287 -23.27 -7.45 -17.07
CA LEU A 287 -23.15 -6.72 -18.34
C LEU A 287 -24.50 -6.60 -19.07
N ARG A 288 -25.24 -7.71 -19.15
CA ARG A 288 -26.57 -7.77 -19.75
C ARG A 288 -27.53 -6.82 -19.05
N SER A 289 -27.57 -6.85 -17.72
CA SER A 289 -28.39 -5.97 -16.89
C SER A 289 -28.04 -4.50 -17.10
N ASP A 290 -26.75 -4.15 -17.10
CA ASP A 290 -26.31 -2.77 -17.26
C ASP A 290 -26.59 -2.23 -18.67
N LEU A 291 -26.42 -3.05 -19.71
CA LEU A 291 -26.79 -2.70 -21.10
C LEU A 291 -28.30 -2.56 -21.27
N LEU A 292 -29.10 -3.42 -20.64
CA LEU A 292 -30.57 -3.30 -20.65
C LEU A 292 -31.00 -2.01 -19.96
N HIS A 293 -30.40 -1.68 -18.82
CA HIS A 293 -30.65 -0.42 -18.11
C HIS A 293 -30.31 0.79 -18.99
N LEU A 294 -29.12 0.82 -19.60
CA LEU A 294 -28.69 1.89 -20.50
C LEU A 294 -29.68 2.08 -21.66
N ARG A 295 -30.19 0.98 -22.23
CA ARG A 295 -31.20 1.01 -23.29
C ARG A 295 -32.51 1.64 -22.83
N GLN A 296 -32.96 1.31 -21.62
CA GLN A 296 -34.27 1.72 -21.08
C GLN A 296 -34.27 3.16 -20.54
N THR A 297 -33.24 3.55 -19.80
CA THR A 297 -33.21 4.82 -19.04
C THR A 297 -32.32 5.88 -19.68
N ARG A 298 -31.42 5.48 -20.59
CA ARG A 298 -30.26 6.27 -21.05
C ARG A 298 -29.25 6.64 -19.95
N GLU A 299 -29.42 6.14 -18.73
CA GLU A 299 -28.44 6.30 -17.66
C GLU A 299 -27.33 5.27 -17.86
N SER A 300 -26.08 5.71 -17.80
CA SER A 300 -24.93 4.82 -17.89
C SER A 300 -24.56 4.31 -16.51
N ARG A 301 -25.04 3.10 -16.18
CA ARG A 301 -24.64 2.35 -14.98
C ARG A 301 -23.60 1.28 -15.27
N LEU A 302 -23.08 1.25 -16.50
CA LEU A 302 -22.05 0.30 -16.88
C LEU A 302 -20.76 0.65 -16.16
N ARG A 303 -20.00 -0.37 -15.77
CA ARG A 303 -18.68 -0.14 -15.20
C ARG A 303 -17.83 0.72 -16.14
N GLY A 304 -17.07 1.65 -15.60
CA GLY A 304 -16.22 2.60 -16.31
C GLY A 304 -16.95 3.72 -17.05
N THR A 305 -18.28 3.76 -17.05
CA THR A 305 -19.04 4.78 -17.77
C THR A 305 -19.38 6.01 -16.94
N TYR A 306 -19.45 5.91 -15.60
CA TYR A 306 -19.65 7.10 -14.75
C TYR A 306 -18.45 8.03 -14.84
N SER A 307 -17.25 7.46 -14.82
CA SER A 307 -16.00 8.22 -14.92
C SER A 307 -15.62 8.61 -16.36
N ASN A 308 -16.25 8.01 -17.39
CA ASN A 308 -15.98 8.29 -18.80
C ASN A 308 -17.28 8.43 -19.63
N PRO A 309 -17.84 9.66 -19.71
CA PRO A 309 -19.06 9.92 -20.48
C PRO A 309 -18.95 9.58 -21.98
N ALA A 310 -17.74 9.60 -22.56
CA ALA A 310 -17.55 9.23 -23.96
C ALA A 310 -17.76 7.73 -24.19
N LEU A 311 -17.43 6.89 -23.20
CA LEU A 311 -17.72 5.46 -23.25
C LEU A 311 -19.24 5.22 -23.24
N ALA A 312 -19.97 5.89 -22.34
CA ALA A 312 -21.43 5.83 -22.29
C ALA A 312 -22.08 6.18 -23.64
N GLN A 313 -21.63 7.29 -24.25
CA GLN A 313 -22.12 7.76 -25.54
C GLN A 313 -21.83 6.75 -26.67
N ALA A 314 -20.64 6.15 -26.67
CA ALA A 314 -20.25 5.16 -27.67
C ALA A 314 -21.03 3.83 -27.52
N LEU A 315 -21.42 3.44 -26.31
CA LEU A 315 -22.13 2.19 -26.03
C LEU A 315 -23.65 2.28 -26.16
N TYR A 316 -24.23 3.49 -26.14
CA TYR A 316 -25.68 3.64 -26.27
C TYR A 316 -26.24 3.06 -27.60
N PRO A 317 -25.64 3.32 -28.79
CA PRO A 317 -26.05 2.66 -30.04
C PRO A 317 -25.98 1.13 -29.99
N LEU A 318 -24.93 0.58 -29.37
CA LEU A 318 -24.76 -0.86 -29.17
C LEU A 318 -25.93 -1.46 -28.39
N SER A 319 -26.31 -0.84 -27.27
CA SER A 319 -27.42 -1.30 -26.42
C SER A 319 -28.76 -1.38 -27.16
N ARG A 320 -28.95 -0.51 -28.17
CA ARG A 320 -30.16 -0.49 -29.01
C ARG A 320 -30.15 -1.54 -30.11
N ALA A 321 -28.99 -1.84 -30.68
CA ALA A 321 -28.83 -2.84 -31.74
C ALA A 321 -28.94 -4.27 -31.19
N LEU A 322 -28.62 -4.50 -29.92
CA LEU A 322 -28.77 -5.81 -29.29
C LEU A 322 -30.24 -6.28 -29.30
N PRO A 323 -30.52 -7.55 -29.67
CA PRO A 323 -31.87 -8.11 -29.58
C PRO A 323 -32.39 -8.09 -28.13
N LEU A 324 -33.64 -7.64 -27.93
CA LEU A 324 -34.27 -7.64 -26.59
C LEU A 324 -34.27 -9.01 -25.92
N PRO A 325 -34.58 -10.13 -26.60
CA PRO A 325 -34.55 -11.45 -25.97
C PRO A 325 -33.18 -11.81 -25.37
N ILE A 326 -32.09 -11.39 -26.03
CA ILE A 326 -30.72 -11.61 -25.54
C ILE A 326 -30.43 -10.75 -24.29
N LEU A 327 -31.03 -9.57 -24.20
CA LEU A 327 -30.92 -8.70 -23.02
C LEU A 327 -31.86 -9.12 -21.88
N GLU A 328 -32.96 -9.83 -22.13
CA GLU A 328 -33.96 -10.17 -21.12
C GLU A 328 -33.81 -11.60 -20.57
N SER A 329 -33.28 -12.53 -21.37
CA SER A 329 -33.10 -13.94 -21.00
C SER A 329 -31.67 -14.28 -20.58
N CYS A 330 -31.54 -15.29 -19.73
CA CYS A 330 -30.27 -15.95 -19.44
C CYS A 330 -29.78 -16.67 -20.71
N THR A 331 -28.57 -16.36 -21.17
CA THR A 331 -27.94 -17.00 -22.34
C THR A 331 -26.52 -17.40 -21.99
N THR A 332 -25.94 -18.36 -22.71
CA THR A 332 -24.53 -18.69 -22.52
C THR A 332 -23.66 -17.50 -22.91
N ARG A 333 -22.48 -17.43 -22.31
CA ARG A 333 -21.53 -16.36 -22.56
C ARG A 333 -21.16 -16.23 -24.03
N GLU A 334 -20.93 -17.34 -24.73
CA GLU A 334 -20.55 -17.35 -26.14
C GLU A 334 -21.66 -16.74 -27.01
N CYS A 335 -22.92 -17.08 -26.71
CA CYS A 335 -24.08 -16.51 -27.38
C CYS A 335 -24.16 -14.99 -27.16
N PHE A 336 -23.95 -14.53 -25.91
CA PHE A 336 -24.00 -13.12 -25.59
C PHE A 336 -22.86 -12.32 -26.23
N LEU A 337 -21.62 -12.84 -26.20
CA LEU A 337 -20.46 -12.22 -26.85
C LEU A 337 -20.63 -12.14 -28.36
N HIS A 338 -21.16 -13.20 -28.98
CA HIS A 338 -21.47 -13.20 -30.41
C HIS A 338 -22.49 -12.09 -30.75
N ALA A 339 -23.54 -11.94 -29.94
CA ALA A 339 -24.53 -10.88 -30.11
C ALA A 339 -23.92 -9.48 -29.96
N ILE A 340 -23.01 -9.27 -29.01
CA ILE A 340 -22.27 -8.00 -28.87
C ILE A 340 -21.47 -7.68 -30.13
N HIS A 341 -20.72 -8.64 -30.67
CA HIS A 341 -19.91 -8.42 -31.86
C HIS A 341 -20.78 -8.11 -33.09
N THR A 342 -21.89 -8.83 -33.27
CA THR A 342 -22.86 -8.56 -34.35
C THR A 342 -23.50 -7.18 -34.20
N ALA A 343 -24.03 -6.86 -33.03
CA ALA A 343 -24.64 -5.56 -32.75
C ALA A 343 -23.64 -4.40 -32.89
N SER A 344 -22.37 -4.63 -32.53
CA SER A 344 -21.30 -3.64 -32.70
C SER A 344 -21.07 -3.31 -34.17
N TYR A 345 -21.09 -4.32 -35.04
CA TYR A 345 -20.95 -4.11 -36.48
C TYR A 345 -22.15 -3.33 -37.05
N GLU A 346 -23.37 -3.73 -36.70
CA GLU A 346 -24.61 -3.08 -37.17
C GLU A 346 -24.75 -1.63 -36.71
N SER A 347 -24.32 -1.33 -35.49
CA SER A 347 -24.40 0.01 -34.90
C SER A 347 -23.20 0.91 -35.21
N ASN A 348 -22.19 0.42 -35.94
CA ASN A 348 -20.90 1.08 -36.11
C ASN A 348 -20.26 1.51 -34.78
N THR A 349 -20.41 0.70 -33.73
CA THR A 349 -19.83 1.00 -32.43
C THR A 349 -18.29 0.98 -32.52
N PRO A 350 -17.58 2.01 -32.00
CA PRO A 350 -16.13 2.06 -32.07
C PRO A 350 -15.49 0.84 -31.41
N LYS A 351 -14.49 0.25 -32.09
CA LYS A 351 -13.75 -0.92 -31.59
C LYS A 351 -13.21 -0.73 -30.17
N TRP A 352 -12.64 0.44 -29.88
CA TRP A 352 -12.10 0.77 -28.55
C TRP A 352 -13.18 0.70 -27.46
N ALA A 353 -14.43 1.06 -27.75
CA ALA A 353 -15.52 1.08 -26.78
C ALA A 353 -15.96 -0.35 -26.45
N VAL A 354 -16.06 -1.22 -27.46
CA VAL A 354 -16.38 -2.65 -27.26
C VAL A 354 -15.26 -3.37 -26.53
N GLU A 355 -14.00 -3.13 -26.90
CA GLU A 355 -12.85 -3.71 -26.19
C GLU A 355 -12.80 -3.24 -24.73
N THR A 356 -13.10 -1.96 -24.48
CA THR A 356 -13.19 -1.41 -23.12
C THR A 356 -14.32 -2.08 -22.35
N LEU A 357 -15.54 -2.15 -22.92
CA LEU A 357 -16.69 -2.81 -22.32
C LEU A 357 -16.39 -4.25 -21.93
N LEU A 358 -15.90 -5.06 -22.87
CA LEU A 358 -15.60 -6.47 -22.62
C LEU A 358 -14.50 -6.64 -21.57
N SER A 359 -13.51 -5.73 -21.54
CA SER A 359 -12.48 -5.75 -20.49
C SER A 359 -13.01 -5.40 -19.09
N LEU A 360 -14.15 -4.71 -19.01
CA LEU A 360 -14.84 -4.33 -17.78
C LEU A 360 -15.90 -5.36 -17.34
N TYR A 361 -16.00 -6.51 -18.02
CA TYR A 361 -16.89 -7.61 -17.61
C TYR A 361 -16.24 -8.96 -17.90
N THR A 362 -14.91 -9.05 -17.71
CA THR A 362 -14.20 -10.32 -17.83
C THR A 362 -14.58 -11.30 -16.69
N PRO A 363 -14.69 -12.61 -17.00
CA PRO A 363 -15.02 -13.68 -16.06
C PRO A 363 -14.02 -13.72 -14.93
N THR A 364 -14.51 -13.62 -13.70
CA THR A 364 -13.65 -13.73 -12.54
C THR A 364 -14.42 -14.24 -11.32
N SER A 365 -13.70 -14.52 -10.23
CA SER A 365 -14.17 -15.18 -9.00
C SER A 365 -15.61 -14.77 -8.59
N PRO A 366 -16.41 -15.70 -8.00
CA PRO A 366 -17.83 -15.61 -7.60
C PRO A 366 -18.42 -14.24 -7.29
N VAL A 367 -17.64 -13.38 -6.66
CA VAL A 367 -18.09 -12.11 -6.10
C VAL A 367 -17.90 -10.98 -7.13
N THR A 368 -18.36 -11.17 -8.36
CA THR A 368 -18.34 -10.18 -9.47
C THR A 368 -16.93 -9.65 -9.85
N GLN A 369 -16.82 -8.99 -11.00
CA GLN A 369 -15.56 -8.38 -11.46
C GLN A 369 -14.96 -7.36 -10.47
N ALA A 370 -15.72 -6.91 -9.47
CA ALA A 370 -15.18 -6.10 -8.38
C ALA A 370 -14.20 -6.93 -7.50
N SER A 371 -14.50 -8.19 -7.16
CA SER A 371 -13.71 -8.93 -6.16
C SER A 371 -12.41 -9.56 -6.67
N SER A 372 -12.32 -9.87 -7.95
CA SER A 372 -11.08 -10.34 -8.58
C SER A 372 -10.11 -9.21 -8.92
N ALA A 373 -10.65 -8.05 -9.30
CA ALA A 373 -9.89 -6.82 -9.38
C ALA A 373 -9.38 -6.44 -7.99
N HIS A 374 -10.17 -6.62 -6.93
CA HIS A 374 -9.70 -6.49 -5.55
C HIS A 374 -8.58 -7.49 -5.28
N TYR A 375 -8.75 -8.76 -5.63
CA TYR A 375 -7.72 -9.77 -5.42
C TYR A 375 -6.36 -9.42 -6.06
N SER A 376 -6.32 -9.15 -7.36
CA SER A 376 -5.06 -8.77 -8.03
C SER A 376 -4.50 -7.47 -7.47
N SER A 377 -5.36 -6.50 -7.15
CA SER A 377 -4.94 -5.23 -6.54
C SER A 377 -4.41 -5.41 -5.13
N VAL A 378 -4.98 -6.32 -4.36
CA VAL A 378 -4.48 -6.72 -3.05
C VAL A 378 -3.14 -7.41 -3.21
N LEU A 379 -2.97 -8.37 -4.12
CA LEU A 379 -1.66 -9.00 -4.35
C LEU A 379 -0.58 -7.98 -4.72
N ARG A 380 -0.88 -7.05 -5.63
CA ARG A 380 0.04 -5.95 -5.98
C ARG A 380 0.32 -5.05 -4.78
N GLY A 381 -0.72 -4.69 -4.03
CA GLY A 381 -0.61 -3.95 -2.78
C GLY A 381 0.28 -4.66 -1.76
N MET A 382 0.14 -5.98 -1.63
CA MET A 382 0.92 -6.81 -0.73
C MET A 382 2.38 -6.94 -1.15
N ARG A 383 2.69 -6.94 -2.44
CA ARG A 383 4.09 -6.83 -2.91
C ARG A 383 4.70 -5.48 -2.56
N PHE A 384 3.93 -4.41 -2.69
CA PHE A 384 4.38 -3.08 -2.26
C PHE A 384 4.59 -3.05 -0.74
N VAL A 385 3.69 -3.65 0.04
CA VAL A 385 3.86 -3.84 1.49
C VAL A 385 5.16 -4.59 1.81
N ASP A 386 5.43 -5.71 1.14
CA ASP A 386 6.66 -6.50 1.34
C ASP A 386 7.92 -5.66 1.01
N GLU A 387 7.90 -4.89 -0.08
CA GLU A 387 9.00 -4.01 -0.46
C GLU A 387 9.21 -2.88 0.57
N MET A 388 8.14 -2.24 1.03
CA MET A 388 8.23 -1.18 2.04
C MET A 388 8.71 -1.71 3.40
N HIS A 389 8.22 -2.88 3.83
CA HIS A 389 8.68 -3.55 5.04
C HIS A 389 10.17 -3.90 4.95
N LYS A 390 10.62 -4.47 3.82
CA LYS A 390 12.04 -4.80 3.58
C LYS A 390 12.94 -3.56 3.63
N GLN A 391 12.46 -2.42 3.14
CA GLN A 391 13.19 -1.15 3.24
C GLN A 391 13.18 -0.57 4.65
N CYS A 392 12.17 -0.92 5.46
CA CYS A 392 12.02 -0.58 6.87
C CYS A 392 12.19 0.93 7.14
N TRP A 393 11.72 1.78 6.23
CA TRP A 393 11.94 3.23 6.32
C TRP A 393 11.37 3.82 7.60
N LEU A 394 10.24 3.30 8.08
CA LEU A 394 9.59 3.79 9.29
C LEU A 394 10.51 3.72 10.52
N ARG A 395 11.46 2.78 10.54
CA ARG A 395 12.45 2.60 11.63
C ARG A 395 13.79 3.28 11.32
N SER A 396 13.96 3.82 10.12
CA SER A 396 15.20 4.43 9.65
C SER A 396 15.50 5.75 10.38
N PRO A 397 16.75 5.99 10.78
CA PRO A 397 17.17 7.30 11.28
C PRO A 397 17.10 8.41 10.22
N ALA A 398 17.02 8.05 8.94
CA ALA A 398 16.96 9.00 7.84
C ALA A 398 15.52 9.41 7.46
N LEU A 399 14.50 8.81 8.09
CA LEU A 399 13.08 8.95 7.71
C LEU A 399 12.66 10.42 7.52
N CYS A 400 12.84 11.23 8.56
CA CYS A 400 12.53 12.66 8.58
C CYS A 400 13.17 13.34 9.80
N VAL A 401 13.90 14.43 9.56
CA VAL A 401 14.58 15.24 10.57
C VAL A 401 14.32 16.72 10.28
N ARG A 402 14.20 17.54 11.33
CA ARG A 402 14.12 19.00 11.16
C ARG A 402 15.48 19.56 10.79
N SER A 403 15.53 20.46 9.82
CA SER A 403 16.77 21.14 9.49
C SER A 403 17.27 21.96 10.69
N PRO A 404 18.56 21.88 11.02
CA PRO A 404 19.17 22.60 12.13
C PRO A 404 19.38 24.08 11.77
N THR A 405 19.52 24.38 10.47
CA THR A 405 19.67 25.74 9.95
C THR A 405 18.31 26.42 9.75
N ASN A 406 17.27 25.65 9.47
CA ASN A 406 15.90 26.15 9.37
C ASN A 406 14.89 25.17 10.00
N PRO A 407 14.46 25.39 11.26
CA PRO A 407 13.55 24.50 11.98
C PRO A 407 12.16 24.28 11.34
N SER A 408 11.78 25.10 10.36
CA SER A 408 10.53 24.94 9.60
C SER A 408 10.67 23.99 8.40
N ARG A 409 11.90 23.67 7.98
CA ARG A 409 12.18 22.75 6.87
C ARG A 409 12.42 21.34 7.38
N LEU A 410 11.78 20.36 6.74
CA LEU A 410 12.04 18.94 6.96
C LEU A 410 13.01 18.39 5.90
N VAL A 411 13.92 17.53 6.32
CA VAL A 411 14.94 16.86 5.50
C VAL A 411 14.89 15.37 5.82
N GLY A 412 15.00 14.50 4.81
CA GLY A 412 14.87 13.06 5.04
C GLY A 412 14.38 12.30 3.82
N THR A 413 14.23 10.99 4.00
CA THR A 413 13.65 10.08 3.02
C THR A 413 12.25 10.52 2.60
N LEU A 414 11.35 10.79 3.55
CA LEU A 414 9.97 11.21 3.21
C LEU A 414 9.89 12.61 2.56
N PRO A 415 10.59 13.66 3.06
CA PRO A 415 10.66 14.95 2.36
C PRO A 415 11.17 14.84 0.91
N ARG A 416 12.24 14.06 0.66
CA ARG A 416 12.74 13.80 -0.69
C ARG A 416 11.70 13.10 -1.55
N ALA A 417 11.09 12.03 -1.04
CA ALA A 417 10.07 11.27 -1.72
C ALA A 417 8.86 12.14 -2.10
N GLN A 418 8.40 13.01 -1.19
CA GLN A 418 7.33 13.98 -1.45
C GLN A 418 7.71 14.94 -2.60
N GLN A 419 8.92 15.48 -2.57
CA GLN A 419 9.40 16.37 -3.63
C GLN A 419 9.48 15.64 -4.98
N LYS A 420 9.93 14.39 -4.96
CA LYS A 420 10.01 13.53 -6.14
C LYS A 420 8.62 13.23 -6.72
N TYR A 421 7.63 12.99 -5.86
CA TYR A 421 6.23 12.84 -6.25
C TYR A 421 5.65 14.12 -6.89
N ARG A 422 5.97 15.31 -6.36
CA ARG A 422 5.59 16.58 -7.01
C ARG A 422 6.18 16.70 -8.42
N SER A 423 7.45 16.32 -8.60
CA SER A 423 8.10 16.28 -9.91
C SER A 423 7.41 15.30 -10.86
N PHE A 424 7.03 14.11 -10.36
CA PHE A 424 6.27 13.11 -11.11
C PHE A 424 4.92 13.65 -11.59
N LEU A 425 4.15 14.29 -10.72
CA LEU A 425 2.88 14.94 -11.08
C LEU A 425 3.07 16.00 -12.18
N ASN A 426 4.13 16.80 -12.07
CA ASN A 426 4.48 17.76 -13.11
C ASN A 426 4.78 17.04 -14.42
N SER A 427 5.60 15.98 -14.44
CA SER A 427 5.89 15.19 -15.64
C SER A 427 4.66 14.61 -16.31
N ALA A 428 3.64 14.23 -15.54
CA ALA A 428 2.45 13.58 -16.05
C ALA A 428 1.50 14.50 -16.83
N ARG A 429 1.70 15.83 -16.79
CA ARG A 429 0.89 16.82 -17.52
C ARG A 429 0.94 16.55 -19.03
N PRO A 430 -0.18 16.64 -19.76
CA PRO A 430 -0.22 16.42 -21.22
C PRO A 430 0.73 17.31 -22.02
N SER A 431 1.04 18.51 -21.52
CA SER A 431 2.02 19.42 -22.14
C SER A 431 3.47 18.91 -22.04
N ASN A 432 3.73 17.92 -21.20
CA ASN A 432 5.05 17.38 -20.94
C ASN A 432 5.18 16.03 -21.64
N ASN A 433 6.07 15.97 -22.64
CA ASN A 433 6.38 14.72 -23.37
C ASN A 433 7.34 13.81 -22.58
N LEU A 434 7.19 13.72 -21.26
CA LEU A 434 8.10 12.94 -20.40
C LEU A 434 7.35 11.81 -19.69
N PHE A 435 7.64 10.57 -20.11
CA PHE A 435 7.16 9.37 -19.44
C PHE A 435 8.10 9.00 -18.29
N VAL A 436 7.58 9.03 -17.06
CA VAL A 436 8.29 8.68 -15.84
C VAL A 436 7.62 7.46 -15.22
N THR A 437 8.38 6.40 -14.98
CA THR A 437 7.90 5.25 -14.20
C THR A 437 8.13 5.59 -12.72
N PRO A 438 7.10 5.52 -11.86
CA PRO A 438 7.29 5.89 -10.47
C PRO A 438 8.13 4.83 -9.74
N THR A 439 9.14 5.30 -9.02
CA THR A 439 9.98 4.49 -8.12
C THR A 439 9.28 4.28 -6.77
N SER A 440 9.74 3.34 -5.93
CA SER A 440 9.06 2.96 -4.68
C SER A 440 8.76 4.15 -3.74
N ASP A 441 9.68 5.11 -3.65
CA ASP A 441 9.52 6.36 -2.90
C ASP A 441 8.42 7.28 -3.46
N MET A 442 8.32 7.40 -4.79
CA MET A 442 7.21 8.11 -5.44
C MET A 442 5.88 7.37 -5.24
N ASN A 443 5.89 6.04 -5.38
CA ASN A 443 4.71 5.19 -5.21
C ASN A 443 4.12 5.31 -3.80
N LEU A 444 4.95 5.44 -2.76
CA LEU A 444 4.46 5.69 -1.41
C LEU A 444 3.54 6.91 -1.35
N PHE A 445 3.99 8.05 -1.87
CA PHE A 445 3.18 9.28 -1.89
C PHE A 445 2.01 9.20 -2.86
N TRP A 446 2.19 8.53 -4.00
CA TRP A 446 1.11 8.33 -4.96
C TRP A 446 -0.03 7.50 -4.37
N HIS A 447 0.27 6.34 -3.78
CA HIS A 447 -0.71 5.50 -3.11
C HIS A 447 -1.34 6.21 -1.91
N THR A 448 -0.55 6.96 -1.12
CA THR A 448 -1.09 7.79 -0.02
C THR A 448 -2.13 8.80 -0.52
N HIS A 449 -1.90 9.40 -1.70
CA HIS A 449 -2.83 10.36 -2.30
C HIS A 449 -4.13 9.68 -2.74
N GLN A 450 -4.04 8.47 -3.29
CA GLN A 450 -5.18 7.70 -3.80
C GLN A 450 -6.15 7.22 -2.70
N LEU A 451 -5.72 7.13 -1.44
CA LEU A 451 -6.59 6.73 -0.32
C LEU A 451 -7.70 7.76 -0.01
N SER A 452 -7.79 8.85 -0.76
CA SER A 452 -8.98 9.70 -0.80
C SER A 452 -9.38 9.91 -2.27
N PRO A 453 -10.08 8.94 -2.89
CA PRO A 453 -10.25 8.83 -4.34
C PRO A 453 -10.81 10.08 -5.01
N GLU A 454 -11.95 10.60 -4.54
CA GLU A 454 -12.58 11.77 -5.18
C GLU A 454 -11.73 13.05 -5.03
N PRO A 455 -11.20 13.42 -3.84
CA PRO A 455 -10.23 14.50 -3.72
C PRO A 455 -9.01 14.34 -4.63
N TYR A 456 -8.44 13.14 -4.70
CA TYR A 456 -7.30 12.84 -5.58
C TYR A 456 -7.64 13.03 -7.06
N ARG A 457 -8.79 12.54 -7.51
CA ARG A 457 -9.24 12.72 -8.90
C ARG A 457 -9.42 14.19 -9.23
N ARG A 458 -10.05 14.98 -8.34
CA ARG A 458 -10.22 16.43 -8.50
C ARG A 458 -8.86 17.14 -8.57
N PHE A 459 -7.92 16.78 -7.70
CA PHE A 459 -6.54 17.27 -7.76
C PHE A 459 -5.89 16.96 -9.11
N CYS A 460 -5.97 15.73 -9.59
CA CYS A 460 -5.36 15.32 -10.86
C CYS A 460 -5.95 16.09 -12.05
N ILE A 461 -7.27 16.24 -12.10
CA ILE A 461 -7.91 17.03 -13.17
C ILE A 461 -7.43 18.48 -13.13
N ARG A 462 -7.36 19.10 -11.94
CA ARG A 462 -7.00 20.52 -11.77
C ARG A 462 -5.51 20.79 -12.02
N HIS A 463 -4.63 19.95 -11.48
CA HIS A 463 -3.17 20.21 -11.46
C HIS A 463 -2.38 19.43 -12.50
N VAL A 464 -2.90 18.29 -12.97
CA VAL A 464 -2.26 17.45 -14.01
C VAL A 464 -2.98 17.60 -15.35
N GLY A 465 -4.28 17.91 -15.36
CA GLY A 465 -5.08 18.05 -16.59
C GLY A 465 -5.64 16.74 -17.14
N LYS A 466 -5.52 15.64 -16.38
CA LYS A 466 -6.08 14.32 -16.69
C LYS A 466 -6.24 13.51 -15.42
N SER A 467 -7.17 12.55 -15.41
CA SER A 467 -7.21 11.51 -14.38
C SER A 467 -5.94 10.67 -14.47
N MET A 468 -5.31 10.41 -13.33
CA MET A 468 -4.18 9.49 -13.25
C MET A 468 -4.63 8.19 -12.59
N ASP A 469 -4.53 7.10 -13.32
CA ASP A 469 -4.91 5.77 -12.87
C ASP A 469 -3.76 4.78 -13.08
N TYR A 470 -3.71 3.75 -12.24
CA TYR A 470 -2.75 2.68 -12.36
C TYR A 470 -3.20 1.73 -13.50
N SER A 471 -2.94 2.09 -14.75
CA SER A 471 -3.23 1.20 -15.87
C SER A 471 -2.11 0.15 -16.02
N ASP A 472 -2.38 -1.09 -15.61
CA ASP A 472 -1.48 -2.26 -15.72
C ASP A 472 -0.91 -2.53 -17.12
N LYS A 473 -1.44 -1.88 -18.16
CA LYS A 473 -1.09 -2.17 -19.56
C LYS A 473 0.19 -1.48 -20.05
N VAL A 474 0.73 -0.50 -19.32
CA VAL A 474 1.79 0.38 -19.86
C VAL A 474 3.19 0.07 -19.33
N ILE A 475 3.33 -0.59 -18.17
CA ILE A 475 4.63 -0.62 -17.47
C ILE A 475 5.58 -1.71 -18.01
N HIS A 476 5.09 -2.84 -18.53
CA HIS A 476 5.96 -4.01 -18.75
C HIS A 476 6.60 -4.18 -20.13
N LYS A 477 6.16 -3.47 -21.19
CA LYS A 477 6.56 -3.87 -22.55
C LYS A 477 7.85 -3.25 -23.11
N ASN A 478 8.48 -2.25 -22.50
CA ASN A 478 9.72 -1.64 -23.04
C ASN A 478 10.55 -0.89 -21.97
N LEU A 479 11.12 -1.59 -20.98
CA LEU A 479 11.80 -0.95 -19.83
C LEU A 479 13.30 -0.66 -20.02
N SER A 480 14.08 -1.46 -20.76
CA SER A 480 15.55 -1.35 -20.67
C SER A 480 16.16 -0.16 -21.43
N SER A 481 15.67 0.16 -22.64
CA SER A 481 16.11 1.32 -23.42
C SER A 481 15.46 2.63 -22.98
N SER A 482 14.26 2.58 -22.42
CA SER A 482 13.51 3.74 -21.93
C SER A 482 13.99 4.22 -20.56
N PHE A 483 14.40 3.33 -19.65
CA PHE A 483 14.74 3.70 -18.27
C PHE A 483 15.91 4.68 -18.17
N LYS A 484 17.02 4.43 -18.88
CA LYS A 484 18.18 5.35 -18.90
C LYS A 484 17.83 6.71 -19.52
N ALA A 485 16.99 6.69 -20.56
CA ALA A 485 16.51 7.92 -21.20
C ALA A 485 15.59 8.71 -20.24
N THR A 486 14.67 8.03 -19.55
CA THR A 486 13.82 8.61 -18.51
C THR A 486 14.65 9.18 -17.36
N GLN A 487 15.66 8.46 -16.86
CA GLN A 487 16.56 8.93 -15.82
C GLN A 487 17.30 10.21 -16.23
N LYS A 488 17.85 10.24 -17.45
CA LYS A 488 18.54 11.41 -17.98
C LYS A 488 17.60 12.60 -18.12
N ALA A 489 16.45 12.41 -18.76
CA ALA A 489 15.46 13.47 -18.96
C ALA A 489 14.88 14.00 -17.64
N TYR A 490 14.65 13.12 -16.67
CA TYR A 490 14.23 13.52 -15.31
C TYR A 490 15.30 14.38 -14.63
N SER A 491 16.57 13.96 -14.70
CA SER A 491 17.69 14.67 -14.08
C SER A 491 17.91 16.05 -14.72
N GLU A 492 17.84 16.15 -16.05
CA GLU A 492 17.95 17.43 -16.78
C GLU A 492 16.79 18.38 -16.43
N ARG A 493 15.58 17.85 -16.28
CA ARG A 493 14.37 18.65 -16.05
C ARG A 493 14.23 19.12 -14.60
N PHE A 494 14.42 18.23 -13.64
CA PHE A 494 14.14 18.49 -12.23
C PHE A 494 15.39 18.68 -11.38
N ARG A 495 16.59 18.52 -11.96
CA ARG A 495 17.87 18.56 -11.25
C ARG A 495 17.91 17.65 -10.02
N GLY A 496 17.22 16.50 -10.10
CA GLY A 496 17.10 15.53 -9.02
C GLY A 496 17.47 14.12 -9.48
N VAL A 497 17.79 13.25 -8.52
CA VAL A 497 18.15 11.85 -8.81
C VAL A 497 16.88 11.02 -9.00
N TYR A 498 16.75 10.38 -10.16
CA TYR A 498 15.59 9.55 -10.49
C TYR A 498 15.66 8.17 -9.83
N ASP A 499 16.76 7.44 -9.98
CA ASP A 499 16.96 6.12 -9.39
C ASP A 499 18.18 6.14 -8.47
N ALA A 500 17.99 5.72 -7.21
CA ALA A 500 18.99 5.80 -6.16
C ALA A 500 18.78 4.66 -5.15
N CYS A 501 19.87 4.16 -4.56
CA CYS A 501 19.80 3.13 -3.52
C CYS A 501 19.09 3.66 -2.26
N LEU A 502 17.92 3.13 -1.89
CA LEU A 502 17.10 3.63 -0.78
C LEU A 502 17.42 2.98 0.59
N CYS A 503 18.61 2.37 0.74
CA CYS A 503 19.02 1.77 2.01
C CYS A 503 19.34 2.86 3.07
N TRP A 504 19.28 2.49 4.35
CA TRP A 504 19.44 3.43 5.46
C TRP A 504 20.78 4.17 5.42
N SER A 505 21.86 3.50 5.00
CA SER A 505 23.19 4.13 4.87
C SER A 505 23.19 5.23 3.80
N CYS A 506 22.74 4.92 2.58
CA CYS A 506 22.70 5.88 1.48
C CYS A 506 21.74 7.05 1.76
N GLU A 507 20.60 6.79 2.39
CA GLU A 507 19.64 7.82 2.77
C GLU A 507 20.19 8.73 3.89
N THR A 508 20.92 8.17 4.85
CA THR A 508 21.57 8.95 5.92
C THR A 508 22.70 9.83 5.35
N GLU A 509 23.45 9.32 4.38
CA GLU A 509 24.47 10.10 3.67
C GLU A 509 23.85 11.28 2.92
N ARG A 510 22.77 11.03 2.16
CA ARG A 510 22.02 12.07 1.43
C ARG A 510 21.44 13.14 2.36
N ASN A 511 20.95 12.77 3.53
CA ASN A 511 20.52 13.75 4.53
C ASN A 511 21.66 14.70 4.91
N GLY A 512 22.88 14.17 5.09
CA GLY A 512 24.06 14.98 5.35
C GLY A 512 24.35 15.97 4.23
N GLN A 513 24.28 15.53 2.97
CA GLN A 513 24.54 16.36 1.80
C GLN A 513 23.51 17.50 1.64
N GLU A 514 22.22 17.22 1.81
CA GLU A 514 21.15 18.22 1.65
C GLU A 514 21.28 19.41 2.61
N VAL A 515 21.77 19.18 3.83
CA VAL A 515 21.96 20.26 4.79
C VAL A 515 23.21 21.09 4.45
N THR A 516 24.29 20.44 3.98
CA THR A 516 25.51 21.16 3.57
C THR A 516 25.30 22.08 2.37
N VAL A 517 24.46 21.70 1.40
CA VAL A 517 24.16 22.52 0.20
C VAL A 517 23.32 23.76 0.55
N SER A 518 22.65 23.81 1.71
CA SER A 518 21.89 24.98 2.14
C SER A 518 22.74 26.09 2.79
N ASN A 519 24.03 25.82 3.05
CA ASN A 519 24.99 26.80 3.53
C ASN A 519 25.86 27.25 2.35
N ASP A 520 25.61 28.44 1.80
CA ASP A 520 26.43 29.08 0.76
C ASP A 520 27.85 29.51 1.25
N GLU A 521 28.36 28.88 2.30
CA GLU A 521 29.75 29.03 2.74
C GLU A 521 30.48 27.70 2.57
N VAL A 522 31.13 27.53 1.41
CA VAL A 522 32.05 26.43 1.14
C VAL A 522 33.32 26.63 1.99
N SER A 523 33.26 26.28 3.28
CA SER A 523 34.48 26.01 4.05
C SER A 523 34.91 24.58 3.74
N ALA A 524 36.05 24.40 3.08
CA ALA A 524 36.63 23.08 2.82
C ALA A 524 36.85 22.33 4.14
N SER A 525 35.97 21.38 4.46
CA SER A 525 36.12 20.53 5.65
C SER A 525 37.36 19.64 5.50
N SER A 526 38.21 19.57 6.53
CA SER A 526 39.39 18.68 6.51
C SER A 526 38.99 17.21 6.33
N SER A 527 39.85 16.38 5.70
CA SER A 527 39.55 14.95 5.46
C SER A 527 39.19 14.21 6.75
N LYS A 528 39.87 14.53 7.87
CA LYS A 528 39.59 13.95 9.19
C LYS A 528 38.17 14.23 9.68
N THR A 529 37.62 15.40 9.36
CA THR A 529 36.25 15.76 9.72
C THR A 529 35.24 14.95 8.91
N GLN A 530 35.52 14.74 7.63
CA GLN A 530 34.69 13.90 6.75
C GLN A 530 34.74 12.42 7.19
N ASP A 531 35.92 11.89 7.52
CA ASP A 531 36.11 10.52 8.01
C ASP A 531 35.32 10.25 9.30
N TYR A 532 35.34 11.22 10.24
CA TYR A 532 34.55 11.12 11.47
C TYR A 532 33.04 11.19 11.20
N GLN A 533 32.59 12.10 10.33
CA GLN A 533 31.18 12.20 9.96
C GLN A 533 30.67 10.91 9.34
N GLU A 534 31.46 10.29 8.47
CA GLU A 534 31.11 9.03 7.83
C GLU A 534 31.04 7.88 8.84
N TRP A 535 32.03 7.76 9.73
CA TRP A 535 31.97 6.84 10.85
C TRP A 535 30.72 7.04 11.70
N ALA A 536 30.42 8.29 12.06
CA ALA A 536 29.31 8.62 12.93
C ALA A 536 27.96 8.25 12.30
N ARG A 537 27.75 8.55 11.01
CA ARG A 537 26.55 8.11 10.26
C ARG A 537 26.41 6.58 10.30
N ARG A 538 27.50 5.86 10.04
CA ARG A 538 27.51 4.39 10.09
C ARG A 538 27.14 3.85 11.48
N VAL A 539 27.66 4.44 12.55
CA VAL A 539 27.32 4.06 13.93
C VAL A 539 25.85 4.31 14.24
N VAL A 540 25.28 5.43 13.78
CA VAL A 540 23.86 5.73 13.96
C VAL A 540 22.99 4.69 13.24
N VAL A 541 23.32 4.35 11.99
CA VAL A 541 22.60 3.28 11.26
C VAL A 541 22.71 1.95 11.98
N MET A 542 23.89 1.55 12.45
CA MET A 542 24.08 0.31 13.22
C MET A 542 23.25 0.27 14.50
N PHE A 543 23.15 1.39 15.22
CA PHE A 543 22.34 1.48 16.43
C PHE A 543 20.87 1.21 16.13
N TRP A 544 20.29 1.88 15.15
CA TRP A 544 18.88 1.71 14.81
C TRP A 544 18.57 0.34 14.20
N GLN A 545 19.51 -0.26 13.47
CA GLN A 545 19.39 -1.64 13.00
C GLN A 545 19.34 -2.63 14.17
N GLU A 546 20.15 -2.39 15.21
CA GLU A 546 20.14 -3.23 16.42
C GLU A 546 18.88 -3.00 17.27
N VAL A 547 18.37 -1.76 17.36
CA VAL A 547 17.08 -1.46 17.99
C VAL A 547 15.96 -2.26 17.31
N GLU A 548 15.89 -2.22 15.98
CA GLU A 548 14.86 -2.92 15.23
C GLU A 548 15.00 -4.45 15.34
N ALA A 549 16.22 -4.98 15.20
CA ALA A 549 16.47 -6.41 15.32
C ALA A 549 16.14 -6.96 16.73
N ARG A 550 16.29 -6.14 17.78
CA ARG A 550 15.87 -6.50 19.15
C ARG A 550 14.35 -6.48 19.29
N ARG A 551 13.67 -5.46 18.74
CA ARG A 551 12.20 -5.36 18.72
C ARG A 551 11.58 -6.60 18.08
N GLU A 552 12.05 -7.00 16.90
CA GLU A 552 11.56 -8.17 16.17
C GLU A 552 11.71 -9.48 16.98
N LYS A 553 12.75 -9.57 17.81
CA LYS A 553 13.03 -10.75 18.64
C LYS A 553 12.38 -10.68 20.03
N GLY A 554 11.68 -9.59 20.36
CA GLY A 554 11.15 -9.35 21.71
C GLY A 554 12.24 -9.27 22.79
N LEU A 555 13.46 -8.86 22.42
CA LEU A 555 14.58 -8.67 23.36
C LEU A 555 14.51 -7.28 24.03
N PRO A 556 15.14 -7.09 25.20
CA PRO A 556 15.23 -5.77 25.84
C PRO A 556 15.77 -4.70 24.89
N GLY A 557 15.12 -3.53 24.88
CA GLY A 557 15.51 -2.43 24.00
C GLY A 557 16.85 -1.80 24.38
N LEU A 558 17.48 -1.10 23.43
CA LEU A 558 18.72 -0.37 23.71
C LEU A 558 18.45 0.95 24.42
N LYS A 559 19.33 1.33 25.35
CA LYS A 559 19.28 2.63 26.02
C LYS A 559 19.55 3.75 25.01
N ARG A 560 18.64 4.73 24.91
CA ARG A 560 18.77 5.86 23.97
C ARG A 560 20.08 6.64 24.13
N GLU A 561 20.52 6.86 25.37
CA GLU A 561 21.76 7.59 25.69
C GLU A 561 23.02 6.83 25.25
N SER A 562 22.94 5.50 25.10
CA SER A 562 24.10 4.68 24.73
C SER A 562 24.66 5.06 23.36
N LEU A 563 23.82 5.52 22.43
CA LEU A 563 24.27 6.02 21.14
C LEU A 563 25.13 7.29 21.31
N GLU A 564 24.68 8.22 22.15
CA GLU A 564 25.41 9.46 22.42
C GLU A 564 26.74 9.19 23.12
N GLU A 565 26.78 8.23 24.06
CA GLU A 565 28.00 7.80 24.72
C GLU A 565 29.03 7.19 23.75
N VAL A 566 28.57 6.33 22.82
CA VAL A 566 29.44 5.73 21.80
C VAL A 566 29.98 6.79 20.86
N LEU A 567 29.12 7.66 20.34
CA LEU A 567 29.53 8.77 19.48
C LEU A 567 30.47 9.74 20.22
N ALA A 568 30.31 9.92 21.53
CA ALA A 568 31.18 10.76 22.31
C ALA A 568 32.57 10.17 22.55
N LYS A 569 32.68 8.85 22.65
CA LYS A 569 33.95 8.13 22.79
C LYS A 569 34.75 8.08 21.48
N GLY A 570 34.09 8.18 20.32
CA GLY A 570 34.74 8.14 19.02
C GLY A 570 35.20 6.73 18.59
N PRO A 571 35.79 6.59 17.38
CA PRO A 571 36.24 5.30 16.85
C PRO A 571 37.35 4.67 17.70
N ARG A 572 37.17 3.38 18.05
CA ARG A 572 38.17 2.59 18.78
C ARG A 572 38.96 1.68 17.83
N ARG A 573 40.26 1.52 18.06
CA ARG A 573 41.10 0.55 17.33
C ARG A 573 40.71 -0.88 17.70
N ARG A 574 40.56 -1.74 16.69
CA ARG A 574 40.49 -3.19 16.85
C ARG A 574 41.80 -3.65 17.47
N SER A 575 41.78 -4.15 18.71
CA SER A 575 42.98 -4.71 19.33
C SER A 575 43.42 -5.95 18.55
N SER A 576 44.62 -5.94 17.99
CA SER A 576 45.25 -7.12 17.36
C SER A 576 45.67 -8.20 18.36
N LEU A 577 45.34 -8.04 19.64
CA LEU A 577 45.54 -9.06 20.66
C LEU A 577 44.28 -9.94 20.75
N VAL A 578 44.16 -10.87 19.80
CA VAL A 578 43.60 -12.17 20.18
C VAL A 578 44.58 -12.71 21.22
N SER A 579 44.18 -12.67 22.49
CA SER A 579 44.90 -13.40 23.53
C SER A 579 44.97 -14.86 23.09
N LEU A 580 46.19 -15.34 22.82
CA LEU A 580 46.55 -16.74 22.58
C LEU A 580 46.29 -17.64 23.81
N SER A 581 45.29 -17.32 24.65
CA SER A 581 44.93 -18.08 25.85
C SER A 581 43.77 -19.05 25.66
N SER A 582 43.10 -19.08 24.49
CA SER A 582 42.02 -20.04 24.19
C SER A 582 42.41 -21.20 23.27
N LEU A 583 43.69 -21.33 22.88
CA LEU A 583 44.21 -22.48 22.10
C LEU A 583 44.87 -23.59 22.97
N LYS A 584 44.58 -23.64 24.27
CA LYS A 584 44.98 -24.73 25.18
C LYS A 584 43.80 -25.35 25.91
N ALA A 585 42.78 -25.75 25.16
CA ALA A 585 41.89 -26.83 25.56
C ALA A 585 41.38 -27.42 24.26
N TRP A 586 42.01 -28.51 23.81
CA TRP A 586 41.54 -29.54 22.87
C TRP A 586 42.78 -30.37 22.49
N LYS A 587 43.29 -31.10 23.47
CA LYS A 587 44.08 -32.32 23.30
C LYS A 587 43.77 -33.21 24.49
N TYR A 588 42.80 -34.11 24.29
CA TYR A 588 42.77 -35.54 24.61
C TYR A 588 41.33 -36.00 24.77
#